data_AF-A0AA46Z9D6-F1
#
_entry.id   AF-A0AA46Z9D6-F1
#
_cell.length_a   1.000
_cell.length_b   1.000
_cell.length_c   1.000
_cell.angle_alpha   90.00
_cell.angle_beta   90.00
_cell.angle_gamma   90.00
#
_symmetry.space_group_name_H-M   'P 1'
#
loop_
_entity.id
_entity.type
_entity.pdbx_description
1 polymer ?
#
loop_
_entity_poly.entity_id
_entity_poly.type
_entity_poly.pdbx_seq_one_letter_code
_entity_poly.pdbx_strand_id
1 'polypeptide(L)'
;MARPSSYPLELRKRAVRMVAEVRGDYPNESAALRAVAQKLGIGSAETLRNWVKRDEIDSGQRPGTTTEESAQIKAMKKEIAELKRANDILKAAGKFLRGRARPATHTLVAFIDEHRARFGGVEPICRVLTEHDCKIAPSTYYAHHKRLQVPSARTIRDAELKPLIQQIFDANYRVYGARKVWRELHRQGHFVARCTVERLMRELGVAGAVRGKKIITTIPDGSVERAPDLLDRNFVAPAPNRCWVADFTHVSTWSGVVYVAFVVDTFSRRIVGWSAALSKETRLVLDALDMALWQRDRDEKPHQRGELIHHSDAGSQYTSFRLAEHLDAAGIAASIGSVGDAYDNALMESTIGLFKTELIKPGQPWRTLSQVELATAEWIDWYCHRRLHGEIGHIPPVEYETNYYLATTKPQVTTKI
;
A
#
# COMPACT_ATOMS: atom_id res chain seq x y z
N MET A 1 -9.80 3.39 -54.56
CA MET A 1 -11.19 3.56 -55.03
C MET A 1 -11.15 3.90 -56.50
N ALA A 2 -11.98 3.29 -57.34
CA ALA A 2 -12.06 3.69 -58.75
C ALA A 2 -12.53 5.15 -58.82
N ARG A 3 -11.89 6.00 -59.64
CA ARG A 3 -12.34 7.39 -59.85
C ARG A 3 -13.82 7.38 -60.27
N PRO A 4 -14.67 8.24 -59.69
CA PRO A 4 -16.05 8.36 -60.14
C PRO A 4 -16.05 8.74 -61.63
N SER A 5 -16.87 8.05 -62.42
CA SER A 5 -17.04 8.37 -63.83
C SER A 5 -17.46 9.82 -64.01
N SER A 6 -16.78 10.55 -64.91
CA SER A 6 -17.16 11.92 -65.30
C SER A 6 -18.53 12.03 -65.99
N TYR A 7 -19.16 10.89 -66.31
CA TYR A 7 -20.46 10.82 -66.98
C TYR A 7 -21.50 10.10 -66.10
N PRO A 8 -22.70 10.69 -65.90
CA PRO A 8 -23.83 10.08 -65.19
C PRO A 8 -24.35 8.79 -65.87
N LEU A 9 -24.94 7.88 -65.09
CA LEU A 9 -25.49 6.61 -65.58
C LEU A 9 -26.60 6.83 -66.62
N GLU A 10 -27.46 7.82 -66.40
CA GLU A 10 -28.57 8.17 -67.32
C GLU A 10 -28.06 8.64 -68.69
N LEU A 11 -26.97 9.43 -68.70
CA LEU A 11 -26.35 9.88 -69.94
C LEU A 11 -25.77 8.70 -70.72
N ARG A 12 -25.16 7.72 -70.03
CA ARG A 12 -24.60 6.50 -70.65
C ARG A 12 -25.70 5.65 -71.29
N LYS A 13 -26.79 5.37 -70.57
CA LYS A 13 -27.94 4.60 -71.08
C LYS A 13 -28.58 5.28 -72.29
N ARG A 14 -28.77 6.61 -72.22
CA ARG A 14 -29.31 7.41 -73.33
C ARG A 14 -28.39 7.38 -74.55
N ALA A 15 -27.08 7.46 -74.34
CA ALA A 15 -26.10 7.44 -75.42
C ALA A 15 -26.07 6.09 -76.15
N VAL A 16 -26.09 4.97 -75.42
CA VAL A 16 -26.13 3.63 -76.00
C VAL A 16 -27.41 3.41 -76.81
N ARG A 17 -28.58 3.79 -76.26
CA ARG A 17 -29.87 3.71 -76.97
C ARG A 17 -29.88 4.54 -78.25
N MET A 18 -29.36 5.77 -78.21
CA MET A 18 -29.29 6.65 -79.37
C MET A 18 -28.36 6.10 -80.47
N VAL A 19 -27.27 5.40 -80.10
CA VAL A 19 -26.42 4.71 -81.09
C VAL A 19 -27.16 3.54 -81.72
N ALA A 20 -27.92 2.76 -80.95
CA ALA A 20 -28.69 1.63 -81.46
C ALA A 20 -29.77 2.07 -82.47
N GLU A 21 -30.48 3.15 -82.17
CA GLU A 21 -31.53 3.74 -83.03
C GLU A 21 -30.96 4.29 -84.35
N VAL A 22 -29.80 4.94 -84.29
CA VAL A 22 -29.22 5.70 -85.41
C VAL A 22 -28.23 4.85 -86.24
N ARG A 23 -27.94 3.61 -85.82
CA ARG A 23 -26.94 2.72 -86.46
C ARG A 23 -27.20 2.47 -87.95
N GLY A 24 -28.48 2.43 -88.36
CA GLY A 24 -28.90 2.18 -89.75
C GLY A 24 -28.83 3.38 -90.68
N ASP A 25 -28.76 4.60 -90.12
CA ASP A 25 -28.81 5.86 -90.89
C ASP A 25 -27.41 6.32 -91.39
N TYR A 26 -26.36 5.58 -91.03
CA TYR A 26 -24.97 5.94 -91.31
C TYR A 26 -24.23 4.82 -92.06
N PRO A 27 -23.28 5.17 -92.95
CA PRO A 27 -22.59 4.20 -93.80
C PRO A 27 -21.68 3.22 -93.04
N ASN A 28 -21.29 3.54 -91.81
CA ASN A 28 -20.57 2.61 -90.93
C ASN A 28 -20.77 2.99 -89.45
N GLU A 29 -20.58 2.00 -88.57
CA GLU A 29 -20.76 2.13 -87.11
C GLU A 29 -19.86 3.21 -86.50
N SER A 30 -18.67 3.43 -87.06
CA SER A 30 -17.73 4.45 -86.59
C SER A 30 -18.18 5.88 -86.91
N ALA A 31 -19.03 6.07 -87.93
CA ALA A 31 -19.65 7.35 -88.25
C ALA A 31 -20.85 7.62 -87.31
N ALA A 32 -21.69 6.61 -87.06
CA ALA A 32 -22.79 6.71 -86.09
C ALA A 32 -22.29 7.04 -84.67
N LEU A 33 -21.23 6.36 -84.20
CA LEU A 33 -20.61 6.60 -82.90
C LEU A 33 -20.01 8.01 -82.78
N ARG A 34 -19.39 8.55 -83.84
CA ARG A 34 -18.86 9.92 -83.85
C ARG A 34 -19.96 10.96 -83.80
N ALA A 35 -21.02 10.77 -84.58
CA ALA A 35 -22.16 11.68 -84.60
C ALA A 35 -22.87 11.75 -83.24
N VAL A 36 -23.13 10.59 -82.60
CA VAL A 36 -23.77 10.55 -81.27
C VAL A 36 -22.84 11.08 -80.17
N ALA A 37 -21.53 10.81 -80.24
CA ALA A 37 -20.56 11.35 -79.28
C ALA A 37 -20.50 12.90 -79.36
N GLN A 38 -20.50 13.48 -80.56
CA GLN A 38 -20.53 14.93 -80.76
C GLN A 38 -21.84 15.55 -80.27
N LYS A 39 -22.99 14.89 -80.54
CA LYS A 39 -24.32 15.36 -80.13
C LYS A 39 -24.54 15.35 -78.60
N LEU A 40 -23.90 14.43 -77.89
CA LEU A 40 -24.02 14.28 -76.43
C LEU A 40 -22.83 14.86 -75.64
N GLY A 41 -21.88 15.53 -76.32
CA GLY A 41 -20.72 16.15 -75.67
C GLY A 41 -19.72 15.15 -75.06
N ILE A 42 -19.66 13.91 -75.58
CA ILE A 42 -18.75 12.87 -75.09
C ILE A 42 -17.39 13.07 -75.78
N GLY A 43 -16.34 13.31 -74.99
CA GLY A 43 -15.02 13.72 -75.52
C GLY A 43 -14.30 12.71 -76.42
N SER A 44 -14.80 11.48 -76.58
CA SER A 44 -14.26 10.50 -77.53
C SER A 44 -15.31 9.47 -77.96
N ALA A 45 -15.39 9.22 -79.27
CA ALA A 45 -16.21 8.14 -79.84
C ALA A 45 -15.80 6.75 -79.33
N GLU A 46 -14.54 6.58 -78.88
CA GLU A 46 -14.07 5.33 -78.29
C GLU A 46 -14.69 5.07 -76.90
N THR A 47 -14.99 6.12 -76.15
CA THR A 47 -15.68 6.01 -74.85
C THR A 47 -17.10 5.48 -75.05
N LEU A 48 -17.80 6.01 -76.05
CA LEU A 48 -19.14 5.55 -76.41
C LEU A 48 -19.12 4.12 -76.98
N ARG A 49 -18.13 3.80 -77.82
CA ARG A 49 -17.90 2.44 -78.33
C ARG A 49 -17.72 1.42 -77.20
N ASN A 50 -16.97 1.78 -76.15
CA ASN A 50 -16.79 0.91 -74.99
C ASN A 50 -18.07 0.72 -74.17
N TRP A 51 -18.96 1.73 -74.11
CA TRP A 51 -20.27 1.58 -73.47
C TRP A 51 -21.21 0.69 -74.28
N VAL A 52 -21.27 0.87 -75.60
CA VAL A 52 -22.07 0.01 -76.50
C VAL A 52 -21.58 -1.43 -76.44
N LYS A 53 -20.26 -1.67 -76.53
CA LYS A 53 -19.68 -3.01 -76.35
C LYS A 53 -20.03 -3.63 -74.99
N ARG A 54 -20.07 -2.83 -73.92
CA ARG A 54 -20.40 -3.32 -72.58
C ARG A 54 -21.89 -3.65 -72.46
N ASP A 55 -22.76 -2.86 -73.07
CA ASP A 55 -24.21 -3.11 -73.14
C ASP A 55 -24.54 -4.32 -74.02
N GLU A 56 -23.83 -4.51 -75.15
CA GLU A 56 -23.92 -5.72 -75.99
C GLU A 56 -23.48 -6.99 -75.23
N ILE A 57 -22.50 -6.88 -74.33
CA ILE A 57 -22.08 -7.99 -73.43
C ILE A 57 -23.14 -8.21 -72.33
N ASP A 58 -23.62 -7.13 -71.69
CA ASP A 58 -24.60 -7.21 -70.60
C ASP A 58 -25.99 -7.69 -71.08
N SER A 59 -26.32 -7.47 -72.36
CA SER A 59 -27.55 -7.96 -73.02
C SER A 59 -27.40 -9.34 -73.69
N GLY A 60 -26.23 -9.96 -73.63
CA GLY A 60 -25.97 -11.31 -74.17
C GLY A 60 -25.81 -11.38 -75.70
N GLN A 61 -25.78 -10.25 -76.40
CA GLN A 61 -25.55 -10.18 -77.85
C GLN A 61 -24.09 -10.45 -78.24
N ARG A 62 -23.17 -10.33 -77.27
CA ARG A 62 -21.74 -10.54 -77.46
C ARG A 62 -21.14 -11.38 -76.32
N PRO A 63 -20.25 -12.35 -76.58
CA PRO A 63 -19.60 -13.11 -75.53
C PRO A 63 -18.68 -12.23 -74.68
N GLY A 64 -18.83 -12.30 -73.35
CA GLY A 64 -18.01 -11.59 -72.37
C GLY A 64 -18.59 -11.67 -70.95
N THR A 65 -17.80 -11.33 -69.93
CA THR A 65 -18.29 -11.29 -68.53
C THR A 65 -19.14 -10.04 -68.31
N THR A 66 -20.39 -10.21 -67.89
CA THR A 66 -21.30 -9.09 -67.65
C THR A 66 -20.82 -8.20 -66.49
N THR A 67 -21.34 -6.99 -66.41
CA THR A 67 -21.10 -6.07 -65.29
C THR A 67 -21.58 -6.64 -63.96
N GLU A 68 -22.69 -7.37 -63.98
CA GLU A 68 -23.24 -8.07 -62.82
C GLU A 68 -22.33 -9.23 -62.40
N GLU A 69 -21.92 -10.09 -63.33
CA GLU A 69 -20.98 -11.18 -63.07
C GLU A 69 -19.63 -10.66 -62.54
N SER A 70 -19.12 -9.56 -63.12
CA SER A 70 -17.88 -8.92 -62.65
C SER A 70 -18.02 -8.39 -61.22
N ALA A 71 -19.18 -7.81 -60.88
CA ALA A 71 -19.47 -7.33 -59.54
C ALA A 71 -19.62 -8.48 -58.55
N GLN A 72 -20.28 -9.58 -58.96
CA GLN A 72 -20.44 -10.80 -58.16
C GLN A 72 -19.08 -11.47 -57.92
N ILE A 73 -18.24 -11.62 -58.94
CA ILE A 73 -16.88 -12.15 -58.81
C ILE A 73 -16.07 -11.31 -57.83
N LYS A 74 -16.22 -9.98 -57.86
CA LYS A 74 -15.53 -9.09 -56.92
C LYS A 74 -16.05 -9.25 -55.50
N ALA A 75 -17.36 -9.38 -55.32
CA ALA A 75 -17.98 -9.64 -54.01
C ALA A 75 -17.54 -11.00 -53.45
N MET A 76 -17.61 -12.06 -54.25
CA MET A 76 -17.15 -13.40 -53.90
C MET A 76 -15.66 -13.44 -53.58
N LYS A 77 -14.81 -12.76 -54.36
CA LYS A 77 -13.37 -12.66 -54.05
C LYS A 77 -13.11 -11.97 -52.72
N LYS A 78 -13.88 -10.93 -52.39
CA LYS A 78 -13.80 -10.25 -51.09
C LYS A 78 -14.24 -11.18 -49.96
N GLU A 79 -15.34 -11.89 -50.13
CA GLU A 79 -15.84 -12.86 -49.15
C GLU A 79 -14.86 -14.02 -48.93
N ILE A 80 -14.30 -14.59 -50.00
CA ILE A 80 -13.25 -15.62 -49.90
C ILE A 80 -12.02 -15.10 -49.13
N ALA A 81 -11.61 -13.85 -49.37
CA ALA A 81 -10.49 -13.26 -48.64
C ALA A 81 -10.82 -13.07 -47.15
N GLU A 82 -12.04 -12.67 -46.81
CA GLU A 82 -12.50 -12.55 -45.42
C GLU A 82 -12.60 -13.92 -44.74
N LEU A 83 -13.17 -14.93 -45.41
CA LEU A 83 -13.28 -16.29 -44.89
C LEU A 83 -11.91 -16.95 -44.70
N LYS A 84 -10.98 -16.77 -45.64
CA LYS A 84 -9.59 -17.24 -45.49
C LYS A 84 -8.93 -16.60 -44.27
N ARG A 85 -9.10 -15.29 -44.09
CA ARG A 85 -8.58 -14.58 -42.91
C ARG A 85 -9.18 -15.11 -41.61
N ALA A 86 -10.49 -15.33 -41.55
CA ALA A 86 -11.16 -15.90 -40.37
C ALA A 86 -10.63 -17.31 -40.05
N ASN A 87 -10.47 -18.15 -41.07
CA ASN A 87 -9.92 -19.49 -40.91
C ASN A 87 -8.48 -19.46 -40.37
N ASP A 88 -7.64 -18.57 -40.88
CA ASP A 88 -6.27 -18.40 -40.39
C ASP A 88 -6.21 -17.89 -38.95
N ILE A 89 -7.12 -16.99 -38.56
CA ILE A 89 -7.27 -16.54 -37.17
C ILE A 89 -7.65 -17.72 -36.27
N LEU A 90 -8.62 -18.54 -36.67
CA LEU A 90 -9.06 -19.71 -35.89
C LEU A 90 -7.97 -20.78 -35.77
N LYS A 91 -7.20 -21.02 -36.84
CA LYS A 91 -6.03 -21.91 -36.82
C LYS A 91 -4.98 -21.42 -35.82
N ALA A 92 -4.70 -20.12 -35.80
CA ALA A 92 -3.79 -19.52 -34.82
C ALA A 92 -4.36 -19.58 -33.39
N ALA A 93 -5.67 -19.36 -33.23
CA ALA A 93 -6.38 -19.43 -31.95
C ALA A 93 -6.56 -20.87 -31.41
N GLY A 94 -6.25 -21.89 -32.22
CA GLY A 94 -6.47 -23.29 -31.91
C GLY A 94 -5.78 -23.79 -30.62
N LYS A 95 -4.79 -23.07 -30.08
CA LYS A 95 -4.16 -23.41 -28.79
C LYS A 95 -5.11 -23.22 -27.60
N PHE A 96 -5.90 -22.14 -27.56
CA PHE A 96 -6.79 -21.84 -26.44
C PHE A 96 -8.25 -22.24 -26.68
N LEU A 97 -8.69 -22.40 -27.94
CA LEU A 97 -10.02 -22.89 -28.28
C LEU A 97 -10.23 -24.39 -28.00
N ARG A 98 -9.15 -25.15 -27.72
CA ARG A 98 -9.22 -26.58 -27.34
C ARG A 98 -9.55 -26.82 -25.86
N GLY A 99 -9.45 -25.80 -25.02
CA GLY A 99 -9.83 -25.89 -23.62
C GLY A 99 -11.35 -25.79 -23.47
N ARG A 100 -11.97 -26.67 -22.68
CA ARG A 100 -13.41 -26.58 -22.34
C ARG A 100 -13.77 -25.33 -21.50
N ALA A 101 -12.77 -24.57 -21.05
CA ALA A 101 -12.93 -23.37 -20.26
C ALA A 101 -12.71 -22.12 -21.12
N ARG A 102 -13.54 -21.10 -20.91
CA ARG A 102 -13.40 -19.80 -21.58
C ARG A 102 -12.04 -19.17 -21.23
N PRO A 103 -11.23 -18.74 -22.22
CA PRO A 103 -9.94 -18.11 -21.96
C PRO A 103 -10.07 -16.84 -21.11
N ALA A 104 -9.09 -16.60 -20.24
CA ALA A 104 -9.02 -15.36 -19.46
C ALA A 104 -8.75 -14.16 -20.38
N THR A 105 -9.23 -12.97 -19.99
CA THR A 105 -9.11 -11.74 -20.80
C THR A 105 -7.66 -11.41 -21.17
N HIS A 106 -6.71 -11.62 -20.25
CA HIS A 106 -5.28 -11.36 -20.52
C HIS A 106 -4.72 -12.26 -21.64
N THR A 107 -5.19 -13.51 -21.73
CA THR A 107 -4.79 -14.47 -22.77
C THR A 107 -5.28 -14.03 -24.15
N LEU A 108 -6.53 -13.54 -24.23
CA LEU A 108 -7.11 -13.01 -25.47
C LEU A 108 -6.39 -11.72 -25.91
N VAL A 109 -6.07 -10.83 -24.97
CA VAL A 109 -5.32 -9.60 -25.26
C VAL A 109 -3.92 -9.91 -25.78
N ALA A 110 -3.20 -10.86 -25.15
CA ALA A 110 -1.88 -11.29 -25.61
C ALA A 110 -1.90 -11.87 -27.03
N PHE A 111 -2.91 -12.70 -27.35
CA PHE A 111 -3.10 -13.23 -28.71
C PHE A 111 -3.36 -12.13 -29.74
N ILE A 112 -4.20 -11.13 -29.38
CA ILE A 112 -4.45 -9.97 -30.25
C ILE A 112 -3.16 -9.18 -30.46
N ASP A 113 -2.34 -8.96 -29.42
CA ASP A 113 -1.05 -8.27 -29.54
C ASP A 113 -0.09 -8.97 -30.48
N GLU A 114 0.01 -10.31 -30.39
CA GLU A 114 0.89 -11.12 -31.23
C GLU A 114 0.48 -11.09 -32.72
N HIS A 115 -0.82 -11.02 -33.01
CA HIS A 115 -1.32 -11.22 -34.36
C HIS A 115 -1.98 -10.01 -35.03
N ARG A 116 -2.14 -8.87 -34.34
CA ARG A 116 -2.74 -7.65 -34.91
C ARG A 116 -2.07 -7.18 -36.21
N ALA A 117 -0.74 -7.30 -36.30
CA ALA A 117 0.01 -6.93 -37.50
C ALA A 117 -0.24 -7.89 -38.67
N ARG A 118 -0.44 -9.18 -38.37
CA ARG A 118 -0.68 -10.24 -39.35
C ARG A 118 -2.08 -10.20 -39.95
N PHE A 119 -3.09 -9.88 -39.15
CA PHE A 119 -4.51 -9.96 -39.56
C PHE A 119 -5.16 -8.62 -39.89
N GLY A 120 -4.37 -7.55 -40.03
CA GLY A 120 -4.87 -6.24 -40.47
C GLY A 120 -5.58 -5.45 -39.37
N GLY A 121 -5.20 -5.66 -38.11
CA GLY A 121 -5.69 -4.90 -36.95
C GLY A 121 -6.38 -5.75 -35.88
N VAL A 122 -6.93 -5.06 -34.89
CA VAL A 122 -7.62 -5.62 -33.71
C VAL A 122 -9.04 -6.08 -34.06
N GLU A 123 -9.76 -5.28 -34.86
CA GLU A 123 -11.17 -5.52 -35.18
C GLU A 123 -11.44 -6.86 -35.87
N PRO A 124 -10.67 -7.29 -36.90
CA PRO A 124 -10.90 -8.59 -37.54
C PRO A 124 -10.73 -9.77 -36.58
N ILE A 125 -9.79 -9.66 -35.64
CA ILE A 125 -9.50 -10.69 -34.64
C ILE A 125 -10.64 -10.75 -33.60
N CYS A 126 -11.04 -9.61 -33.04
CA CYS A 126 -12.12 -9.54 -32.06
C CYS A 126 -13.45 -10.04 -32.62
N ARG A 127 -13.76 -9.73 -33.89
CA ARG A 127 -14.97 -10.20 -34.58
C ARG A 127 -14.99 -11.73 -34.65
N VAL A 128 -13.95 -12.34 -35.19
CA VAL A 128 -13.84 -13.81 -35.32
C VAL A 128 -13.84 -14.49 -33.96
N LEU A 129 -13.13 -13.97 -32.96
CA LEU A 129 -13.14 -14.55 -31.61
C LEU A 129 -14.54 -14.48 -30.98
N THR A 130 -15.27 -13.38 -31.17
CA THR A 130 -16.62 -13.22 -30.62
C THR A 130 -17.65 -14.13 -31.29
N GLU A 131 -17.54 -14.34 -32.61
CA GLU A 131 -18.36 -15.30 -33.37
C GLU A 131 -18.14 -16.75 -32.89
N HIS A 132 -16.97 -17.05 -32.33
CA HIS A 132 -16.57 -18.38 -31.85
C HIS A 132 -16.49 -18.47 -30.31
N ASP A 133 -17.46 -17.85 -29.62
CA ASP A 133 -17.69 -17.91 -28.15
C ASP A 133 -16.60 -17.29 -27.25
N CYS A 134 -15.55 -16.71 -27.83
CA CYS A 134 -14.54 -15.91 -27.13
C CYS A 134 -14.90 -14.42 -27.18
N LYS A 135 -15.97 -14.00 -26.48
CA LYS A 135 -16.45 -12.60 -26.53
C LYS A 135 -15.38 -11.62 -26.02
N ILE A 136 -14.84 -10.80 -26.93
CA ILE A 136 -13.92 -9.69 -26.64
C ILE A 136 -14.17 -8.55 -27.63
N ALA A 137 -14.47 -7.35 -27.10
CA ALA A 137 -14.65 -6.17 -27.93
C ALA A 137 -13.31 -5.45 -28.16
N PRO A 138 -13.11 -4.75 -29.30
CA PRO A 138 -11.94 -3.89 -29.50
C PRO A 138 -11.77 -2.86 -28.38
N SER A 139 -12.88 -2.30 -27.87
CA SER A 139 -12.88 -1.39 -26.72
C SER A 139 -12.33 -2.03 -25.45
N THR A 140 -12.57 -3.32 -25.21
CA THR A 140 -12.00 -4.07 -24.09
C THR A 140 -10.49 -4.22 -24.23
N TYR A 141 -9.99 -4.50 -25.45
CA TYR A 141 -8.56 -4.58 -25.73
C TYR A 141 -7.85 -3.24 -25.47
N TYR A 142 -8.36 -2.15 -26.03
CA TYR A 142 -7.77 -0.82 -25.81
C TYR A 142 -7.89 -0.35 -24.37
N ALA A 143 -9.00 -0.65 -23.68
CA ALA A 143 -9.15 -0.37 -22.25
C ALA A 143 -8.15 -1.15 -21.39
N HIS A 144 -7.88 -2.42 -21.72
CA HIS A 144 -6.86 -3.23 -21.05
C HIS A 144 -5.46 -2.63 -21.23
N HIS A 145 -5.08 -2.27 -22.46
CA HIS A 145 -3.82 -1.59 -22.75
C HIS A 145 -3.68 -0.25 -22.03
N LYS A 146 -4.76 0.56 -22.02
CA LYS A 146 -4.77 1.83 -21.29
C LYS A 146 -4.57 1.64 -19.78
N ARG A 147 -5.14 0.59 -19.19
CA ARG A 147 -4.94 0.23 -17.76
C ARG A 147 -3.51 -0.25 -17.46
N LEU A 148 -2.80 -0.82 -18.43
CA LEU A 148 -1.39 -1.20 -18.29
C LEU A 148 -0.46 0.00 -18.39
N GLN A 149 -0.80 1.00 -19.21
CA GLN A 149 0.01 2.20 -19.41
C GLN A 149 -0.19 3.26 -18.32
N VAL A 150 -1.41 3.39 -17.80
CA VAL A 150 -1.73 4.38 -16.77
C VAL A 150 -1.90 3.67 -15.43
N PRO A 151 -0.99 3.86 -14.46
CA PRO A 151 -1.15 3.26 -13.13
C PRO A 151 -2.46 3.74 -12.51
N SER A 152 -3.16 2.81 -11.85
CA SER A 152 -4.42 3.16 -11.18
C SER A 152 -4.18 4.21 -10.10
N ALA A 153 -5.18 5.03 -9.78
CA ALA A 153 -5.08 6.00 -8.68
C ALA A 153 -4.64 5.35 -7.35
N ARG A 154 -5.06 4.10 -7.13
CA ARG A 154 -4.60 3.28 -6.00
C ARG A 154 -3.10 2.99 -6.07
N THR A 155 -2.59 2.59 -7.23
CA THR A 155 -1.16 2.30 -7.44
C THR A 155 -0.30 3.52 -7.18
N ILE A 156 -0.75 4.70 -7.65
CA ILE A 156 -0.07 5.98 -7.42
C ILE A 156 -0.04 6.30 -5.92
N ARG A 157 -1.21 6.25 -5.25
CA ARG A 157 -1.31 6.52 -3.82
C ARG A 157 -0.52 5.52 -2.96
N ASP A 158 -0.50 4.25 -3.35
CA ASP A 158 0.31 3.24 -2.69
C ASP A 158 1.81 3.54 -2.83
N ALA A 159 2.26 4.01 -4.00
CA ALA A 159 3.64 4.42 -4.23
C ALA A 159 4.04 5.65 -3.40
N GLU A 160 3.12 6.58 -3.14
CA GLU A 160 3.34 7.73 -2.25
C GLU A 160 3.38 7.31 -0.77
N LEU A 161 2.55 6.35 -0.35
CA LEU A 161 2.47 5.92 1.05
C LEU A 161 3.61 5.01 1.48
N LYS A 162 4.16 4.18 0.58
CA LYS A 162 5.28 3.28 0.87
C LYS A 162 6.49 3.98 1.50
N PRO A 163 7.05 5.07 0.94
CA PRO A 163 8.18 5.76 1.54
C PRO A 163 7.84 6.38 2.90
N LEU A 164 6.62 6.91 3.08
CA LEU A 164 6.17 7.45 4.37
C LEU A 164 6.10 6.37 5.45
N ILE A 165 5.56 5.19 5.11
CA ILE A 165 5.53 4.03 6.02
C ILE A 165 6.95 3.61 6.39
N GLN A 166 7.86 3.54 5.42
CA GLN A 166 9.24 3.16 5.64
C GLN A 166 9.97 4.17 6.54
N GLN A 167 9.81 5.47 6.27
CA GLN A 167 10.39 6.54 7.08
C GLN A 167 9.89 6.49 8.52
N ILE A 168 8.58 6.32 8.73
CA ILE A 168 8.00 6.18 10.08
C ILE A 168 8.59 4.96 10.78
N PHE A 169 8.73 3.83 10.07
CA PHE A 169 9.29 2.62 10.65
C PHE A 169 10.76 2.80 11.07
N ASP A 170 11.59 3.37 10.18
CA ASP A 170 13.00 3.63 10.45
C ASP A 170 13.22 4.65 11.57
N ALA A 171 12.43 5.72 11.61
CA ALA A 171 12.50 6.74 12.65
C ALA A 171 12.04 6.26 14.03
N ASN A 172 11.33 5.13 14.12
CA ASN A 172 10.78 4.57 15.35
C ASN A 172 11.40 3.23 15.71
N TYR A 173 12.74 3.16 15.69
CA TYR A 173 13.54 2.00 16.07
C TYR A 173 13.19 0.70 15.32
N ARG A 174 12.48 0.79 14.19
CA ARG A 174 11.97 -0.37 13.45
C ARG A 174 11.10 -1.29 14.32
N VAL A 175 10.40 -0.74 15.32
CA VAL A 175 9.56 -1.54 16.23
C VAL A 175 8.05 -1.39 15.99
N TYR A 176 7.63 -0.38 15.24
CA TYR A 176 6.21 -0.12 15.02
C TYR A 176 5.55 -1.15 14.10
N GLY A 177 4.53 -1.82 14.63
CA GLY A 177 3.58 -2.59 13.82
C GLY A 177 2.54 -1.69 13.15
N ALA A 178 1.71 -2.30 12.29
CA ALA A 178 0.74 -1.58 11.46
C ALA A 178 -0.18 -0.62 12.21
N ARG A 179 -0.60 -0.97 13.43
CA ARG A 179 -1.45 -0.08 14.25
C ARG A 179 -0.72 1.21 14.64
N LYS A 180 0.56 1.14 15.04
CA LYS A 180 1.33 2.33 15.44
C LYS A 180 1.74 3.16 14.23
N VAL A 181 2.16 2.51 13.13
CA VAL A 181 2.43 3.21 11.86
C VAL A 181 1.18 3.94 11.36
N TRP A 182 0.02 3.30 11.41
CA TRP A 182 -1.25 3.92 11.01
C TRP A 182 -1.59 5.16 11.85
N ARG A 183 -1.41 5.09 13.18
CA ARG A 183 -1.63 6.25 14.05
C ARG A 183 -0.62 7.36 13.81
N GLU A 184 0.64 7.02 13.58
CA GLU A 184 1.68 8.00 13.29
C GLU A 184 1.44 8.69 11.94
N LEU A 185 1.01 7.95 10.91
CA LEU A 185 0.56 8.54 9.64
C LEU A 185 -0.59 9.54 9.85
N HIS A 186 -1.59 9.18 10.67
CA HIS A 186 -2.69 10.09 11.00
C HIS A 186 -2.21 11.34 11.74
N ARG A 187 -1.25 11.20 12.67
CA ARG A 187 -0.63 12.34 13.37
C ARG A 187 0.12 13.27 12.42
N GLN A 188 0.70 12.73 11.35
CA GLN A 188 1.35 13.50 10.28
C GLN A 188 0.37 14.01 9.20
N GLY A 189 -0.94 13.85 9.40
CA GLY A 189 -1.98 14.34 8.47
C GLY A 189 -2.30 13.40 7.30
N HIS A 190 -1.71 12.21 7.26
CA HIS A 190 -1.95 11.20 6.22
C HIS A 190 -3.10 10.25 6.61
N PHE A 191 -4.33 10.66 6.32
CA PHE A 191 -5.51 9.85 6.59
C PHE A 191 -5.65 8.68 5.61
N VAL A 192 -5.34 7.48 6.11
CA VAL A 192 -5.47 6.21 5.39
C VAL A 192 -6.18 5.15 6.22
N ALA A 193 -6.80 4.18 5.53
CA ALA A 193 -7.39 3.03 6.18
C ALA A 193 -6.30 2.10 6.76
N ARG A 194 -6.54 1.54 7.95
CA ARG A 194 -5.59 0.62 8.60
C ARG A 194 -5.24 -0.60 7.74
N CYS A 195 -6.21 -1.17 7.02
CA CYS A 195 -5.98 -2.33 6.13
C CYS A 195 -5.03 -2.00 4.96
N THR A 196 -4.99 -0.74 4.52
CA THR A 196 -4.02 -0.26 3.52
C THR A 196 -2.61 -0.31 4.09
N VAL A 197 -2.41 0.21 5.31
CA VAL A 197 -1.10 0.19 5.99
C VAL A 197 -0.64 -1.26 6.20
N GLU A 198 -1.52 -2.13 6.69
CA GLU A 198 -1.21 -3.56 6.89
C GLU A 198 -0.77 -4.25 5.60
N ARG A 199 -1.46 -3.97 4.48
CA ARG A 199 -1.10 -4.53 3.17
C ARG A 199 0.23 -3.97 2.68
N LEU A 200 0.44 -2.66 2.74
CA LEU A 200 1.66 -2.02 2.26
C LEU A 200 2.89 -2.42 3.08
N MET A 201 2.75 -2.57 4.40
CA MET A 201 3.82 -3.10 5.25
C MET A 201 4.20 -4.53 4.86
N ARG A 202 3.23 -5.41 4.55
CA ARG A 202 3.51 -6.75 4.04
C ARG A 202 4.24 -6.71 2.69
N GLU A 203 3.83 -5.83 1.79
CA GLU A 203 4.51 -5.63 0.49
C GLU A 203 5.95 -5.12 0.65
N LEU A 204 6.23 -4.30 1.68
CA LEU A 204 7.56 -3.78 2.00
C LEU A 204 8.42 -4.76 2.83
N GLY A 205 7.85 -5.87 3.33
CA GLY A 205 8.54 -6.76 4.26
C GLY A 205 8.77 -6.16 5.66
N VAL A 206 8.00 -5.13 6.01
CA VAL A 206 8.10 -4.42 7.30
C VAL A 206 7.14 -5.02 8.31
N ALA A 207 7.64 -5.34 9.49
CA ALA A 207 6.84 -5.86 10.61
C ALA A 207 7.26 -5.21 11.92
N GLY A 208 6.29 -5.03 12.82
CA GLY A 208 6.57 -4.53 14.17
C GLY A 208 7.33 -5.55 15.00
N ALA A 209 8.10 -5.08 15.99
CA ALA A 209 8.82 -5.95 16.89
C ALA A 209 7.85 -6.79 17.74
N VAL A 210 8.11 -8.10 17.79
CA VAL A 210 7.35 -9.04 18.61
C VAL A 210 8.23 -9.47 19.78
N ARG A 211 7.71 -9.41 21.01
CA ARG A 211 8.42 -9.98 22.17
C ARG A 211 8.58 -11.49 21.99
N GLY A 212 9.80 -11.99 22.14
CA GLY A 212 10.07 -13.43 22.16
C GLY A 212 9.34 -14.13 23.32
N LYS A 213 9.24 -15.46 23.24
CA LYS A 213 8.58 -16.31 24.25
C LYS A 213 9.22 -16.10 25.64
N LYS A 214 8.41 -15.90 26.70
CA LYS A 214 8.88 -15.85 28.10
C LYS A 214 9.35 -17.25 28.48
N ILE A 215 10.64 -17.41 28.79
CA ILE A 215 11.16 -18.63 29.42
C ILE A 215 10.89 -18.48 30.91
N ILE A 216 9.99 -19.31 31.46
CA ILE A 216 9.67 -19.30 32.89
C ILE A 216 10.77 -20.09 33.60
N THR A 217 11.62 -19.41 34.35
CA THR A 217 12.75 -20.02 35.07
C THR A 217 12.46 -20.30 36.55
N THR A 218 11.25 -20.01 37.04
CA THR A 218 10.90 -20.11 38.46
C THR A 218 9.50 -20.65 38.63
N ILE A 219 9.37 -21.79 39.33
CA ILE A 219 8.10 -22.34 39.82
C ILE A 219 8.00 -21.91 41.29
N PRO A 220 7.02 -21.06 41.69
CA PRO A 220 6.91 -20.58 43.06
C PRO A 220 6.53 -21.71 44.03
N ASP A 221 7.13 -21.69 45.22
CA ASP A 221 6.87 -22.67 46.29
C ASP A 221 5.61 -22.26 47.10
N GLY A 222 4.74 -23.23 47.39
CA GLY A 222 3.36 -23.00 47.86
C GLY A 222 3.18 -22.72 49.35
N SER A 223 4.23 -22.38 50.10
CA SER A 223 4.25 -22.45 51.58
C SER A 223 4.45 -21.13 52.32
N VAL A 224 4.44 -19.98 51.64
CA VAL A 224 4.62 -18.67 52.31
C VAL A 224 3.28 -17.96 52.51
N GLU A 225 2.94 -17.67 53.76
CA GLU A 225 1.80 -16.86 54.16
C GLU A 225 1.91 -15.46 53.54
N ARG A 226 0.91 -15.09 52.72
CA ARG A 226 0.93 -13.88 51.89
C ARG A 226 0.71 -12.63 52.76
N ALA A 227 1.63 -11.67 52.66
CA ALA A 227 1.42 -10.32 53.19
C ALA A 227 0.29 -9.62 52.41
N PRO A 228 -0.52 -8.76 53.05
CA PRO A 228 -1.60 -8.06 52.36
C PRO A 228 -1.05 -7.07 51.32
N ASP A 229 -1.38 -7.33 50.05
CA ASP A 229 -1.13 -6.50 48.87
C ASP A 229 -1.81 -5.13 49.05
N LEU A 230 -1.01 -4.07 49.19
CA LEU A 230 -1.49 -2.68 49.33
C LEU A 230 -1.79 -2.02 47.98
N LEU A 231 -1.48 -2.65 46.84
CA LEU A 231 -1.62 -2.05 45.51
C LEU A 231 -2.80 -2.59 44.70
N ASP A 232 -3.48 -3.65 45.16
CA ASP A 232 -4.71 -4.24 44.59
C ASP A 232 -4.71 -4.26 43.04
N ARG A 233 -3.52 -4.49 42.47
CA ARG A 233 -3.25 -4.57 41.03
C ARG A 233 -3.61 -3.32 40.20
N ASN A 234 -3.76 -2.16 40.83
CA ASN A 234 -4.00 -0.89 40.13
C ASN A 234 -2.68 -0.13 39.88
N PHE A 235 -1.97 -0.49 38.80
CA PHE A 235 -0.72 0.14 38.39
C PHE A 235 -0.89 1.48 37.64
N VAL A 236 -1.99 2.20 37.90
CA VAL A 236 -2.27 3.52 37.33
C VAL A 236 -2.52 4.49 38.47
N ALA A 237 -1.49 5.27 38.79
CA ALA A 237 -1.66 6.43 39.66
C ALA A 237 -2.72 7.40 39.09
N PRO A 238 -3.46 8.13 39.94
CA PRO A 238 -4.48 9.09 39.49
C PRO A 238 -3.88 10.39 38.90
N ALA A 239 -2.61 10.67 39.17
CA ALA A 239 -1.90 11.86 38.72
C ALA A 239 -0.39 11.55 38.61
N PRO A 240 0.37 12.38 37.88
CA PRO A 240 1.84 12.30 37.90
C PRO A 240 2.38 12.43 39.33
N ASN A 241 3.53 11.80 39.59
CA ASN A 241 4.24 11.85 40.87
C ASN A 241 3.47 11.33 42.09
N ARG A 242 2.54 10.38 41.89
CA ARG A 242 1.86 9.68 43.00
C ARG A 242 2.45 8.30 43.26
N CYS A 243 2.86 7.62 42.21
CA CYS A 243 3.51 6.31 42.32
C CYS A 243 4.56 6.18 41.24
N TRP A 244 5.80 5.96 41.67
CA TRP A 244 6.91 5.56 40.83
C TRP A 244 7.23 4.10 41.12
N VAL A 245 7.47 3.33 40.05
CA VAL A 245 7.97 1.97 40.15
C VAL A 245 9.41 1.94 39.70
N ALA A 246 10.25 1.16 40.39
CA ALA A 246 11.65 1.01 40.06
C ALA A 246 12.05 -0.46 39.94
N ASP A 247 12.86 -0.75 38.94
CA ASP A 247 13.53 -2.04 38.77
C ASP A 247 14.79 -1.85 37.92
N PHE A 248 15.70 -2.83 37.99
CA PHE A 248 16.88 -2.86 37.15
C PHE A 248 16.99 -4.15 36.36
N THR A 249 17.68 -4.09 35.24
CA THR A 249 17.97 -5.24 34.41
C THR A 249 19.45 -5.32 34.09
N HIS A 250 19.88 -6.43 33.50
CA HIS A 250 21.25 -6.62 33.07
C HIS A 250 21.35 -6.80 31.55
N VAL A 251 22.47 -6.34 31.00
CA VAL A 251 22.88 -6.40 29.60
C VAL A 251 24.26 -7.04 29.54
N SER A 252 24.37 -8.11 28.76
CA SER A 252 25.67 -8.75 28.51
C SER A 252 26.48 -7.93 27.52
N THR A 253 27.71 -7.59 27.90
CA THR A 253 28.68 -6.86 27.07
C THR A 253 30.04 -7.55 27.09
N TRP A 254 30.94 -7.20 26.17
CA TRP A 254 32.30 -7.74 26.18
C TRP A 254 33.12 -7.32 27.40
N SER A 255 32.85 -6.14 27.97
CA SER A 255 33.49 -5.66 29.20
C SER A 255 32.90 -6.22 30.50
N GLY A 256 31.94 -7.15 30.41
CA GLY A 256 31.22 -7.68 31.56
C GLY A 256 29.73 -7.36 31.52
N VAL A 257 29.07 -7.50 32.66
CA VAL A 257 27.62 -7.27 32.77
C VAL A 257 27.37 -5.80 33.12
N VAL A 258 26.60 -5.12 32.28
CA VAL A 258 26.10 -3.78 32.58
C VAL A 258 24.71 -3.91 33.20
N TYR A 259 24.49 -3.28 34.33
CA TYR A 259 23.20 -3.16 34.98
C TYR A 259 22.57 -1.81 34.63
N VAL A 260 21.29 -1.80 34.30
CA VAL A 260 20.52 -0.59 33.96
C VAL A 260 19.30 -0.52 34.86
N ALA A 261 19.22 0.50 35.71
CA ALA A 261 18.08 0.78 36.56
C ALA A 261 17.16 1.82 35.91
N PHE A 262 15.86 1.70 36.16
CA PHE A 262 14.84 2.60 35.67
C PHE A 262 13.89 2.98 36.80
N VAL A 263 13.41 4.22 36.77
CA VAL A 263 12.32 4.73 37.59
C VAL A 263 11.23 5.22 36.65
N VAL A 264 10.03 4.67 36.78
CA VAL A 264 8.91 4.92 35.87
C VAL A 264 7.72 5.50 36.62
N ASP A 265 7.20 6.61 36.13
CA ASP A 265 5.96 7.18 36.62
C ASP A 265 4.76 6.36 36.10
N THR A 266 3.97 5.81 37.03
CA THR A 266 2.91 4.86 36.70
C THR A 266 1.72 5.49 35.98
N PHE A 267 1.47 6.79 36.16
CA PHE A 267 0.39 7.53 35.51
C PHE A 267 0.73 7.80 34.04
N SER A 268 1.87 8.42 33.79
CA SER A 268 2.29 8.88 32.45
C SER A 268 3.00 7.80 31.63
N ARG A 269 3.45 6.73 32.29
CA ARG A 269 4.38 5.73 31.76
C ARG A 269 5.75 6.32 31.39
N ARG A 270 6.05 7.56 31.80
CA ARG A 270 7.33 8.21 31.50
C ARG A 270 8.44 7.57 32.35
N ILE A 271 9.58 7.29 31.73
CA ILE A 271 10.81 6.97 32.47
C ILE A 271 11.35 8.30 32.99
N VAL A 272 11.26 8.51 34.29
CA VAL A 272 11.62 9.79 34.93
C VAL A 272 13.09 9.82 35.34
N GLY A 273 13.68 8.66 35.60
CA GLY A 273 15.11 8.52 35.90
C GLY A 273 15.64 7.14 35.52
N TRP A 274 16.95 7.07 35.31
CA TRP A 274 17.64 5.83 34.99
C TRP A 274 19.13 5.95 35.33
N SER A 275 19.82 4.82 35.42
CA SER A 275 21.28 4.79 35.60
C SER A 275 21.84 3.50 35.02
N ALA A 276 23.09 3.53 34.55
CA ALA A 276 23.81 2.36 34.05
C ALA A 276 25.15 2.22 34.76
N ALA A 277 25.47 1.01 35.24
CA ALA A 277 26.74 0.74 35.93
C ALA A 277 27.23 -0.69 35.70
N LEU A 278 28.50 -0.94 36.04
CA LEU A 278 29.09 -2.30 36.05
C LEU A 278 28.82 -3.08 37.35
N SER A 279 28.24 -2.42 38.37
CA SER A 279 27.90 -3.03 39.67
C SER A 279 26.41 -2.86 39.96
N LYS A 280 25.80 -3.89 40.56
CA LYS A 280 24.40 -3.91 41.04
C LYS A 280 24.25 -3.41 42.48
N GLU A 281 25.17 -2.56 42.94
CA GLU A 281 25.12 -1.98 44.29
C GLU A 281 23.98 -0.97 44.43
N THR A 282 23.60 -0.66 45.68
CA THR A 282 22.57 0.34 46.00
C THR A 282 22.76 1.67 45.27
N ARG A 283 24.00 2.07 44.99
CA ARG A 283 24.33 3.29 44.25
C ARG A 283 23.65 3.37 42.87
N LEU A 284 23.56 2.25 42.14
CA LEU A 284 22.88 2.22 40.84
C LEU A 284 21.42 2.68 40.95
N VAL A 285 20.71 2.22 41.98
CA VAL A 285 19.31 2.56 42.22
C VAL A 285 19.18 4.00 42.71
N LEU A 286 20.06 4.43 43.61
CA LEU A 286 20.09 5.81 44.11
C LEU A 286 20.35 6.82 42.98
N ASP A 287 21.34 6.56 42.11
CA ASP A 287 21.65 7.44 40.98
C ASP A 287 20.43 7.59 40.04
N ALA A 288 19.66 6.52 39.82
CA ALA A 288 18.44 6.56 39.01
C ALA A 288 17.31 7.35 39.69
N LEU A 289 17.16 7.22 41.01
CA LEU A 289 16.20 7.97 41.81
C LEU A 289 16.55 9.46 41.88
N ASP A 290 17.83 9.79 42.08
CA ASP A 290 18.33 11.16 42.08
C ASP A 290 18.11 11.80 40.72
N MET A 291 18.37 11.08 39.62
CA MET A 291 18.04 11.56 38.28
C MET A 291 16.54 11.85 38.13
N ALA A 292 15.66 10.99 38.67
CA ALA A 292 14.22 11.20 38.61
C ALA A 292 13.78 12.47 39.34
N LEU A 293 14.28 12.67 40.57
CA LEU A 293 14.03 13.88 41.36
C LEU A 293 14.50 15.13 40.61
N TRP A 294 15.74 15.11 40.14
CA TRP A 294 16.34 16.24 39.43
C TRP A 294 15.61 16.57 38.13
N GLN A 295 15.14 15.54 37.42
CA GLN A 295 14.32 15.73 36.22
C GLN A 295 12.97 16.38 36.55
N ARG A 296 12.32 15.99 37.65
CA ARG A 296 11.05 16.60 38.08
C ARG A 296 11.20 18.05 38.52
N ASP A 297 12.28 18.36 39.23
CA ASP A 297 12.61 19.73 39.60
C ASP A 297 12.85 20.59 38.35
N ARG A 298 13.64 20.07 37.40
CA ARG A 298 13.93 20.74 36.13
C ARG A 298 12.68 20.98 35.28
N ASP A 299 11.73 20.06 35.29
CA ASP A 299 10.45 20.20 34.59
C ASP A 299 9.48 21.18 35.29
N GLU A 300 9.88 21.79 36.41
CA GLU A 300 9.04 22.61 37.29
C GLU A 300 7.79 21.85 37.79
N LYS A 301 7.94 20.53 37.96
CA LYS A 301 6.89 19.62 38.46
C LYS A 301 7.45 18.74 39.59
N PRO A 302 7.99 19.34 40.68
CA PRO A 302 8.46 18.55 41.82
C PRO A 302 7.31 17.73 42.42
N HIS A 303 7.64 16.59 43.03
CA HIS A 303 6.67 15.90 43.88
C HIS A 303 6.46 16.70 45.17
N GLN A 304 5.31 16.52 45.81
CA GLN A 304 5.11 17.06 47.15
C GLN A 304 5.49 15.97 48.17
N ARG A 305 6.11 16.40 49.28
CA ARG A 305 6.50 15.48 50.35
C ARG A 305 5.26 14.75 50.89
N GLY A 306 5.36 13.43 51.02
CA GLY A 306 4.28 12.56 51.49
C GLY A 306 3.27 12.14 50.43
N GLU A 307 3.35 12.65 49.20
CA GLU A 307 2.40 12.31 48.13
C GLU A 307 2.90 11.21 47.18
N LEU A 308 4.23 11.02 47.11
CA LEU A 308 4.88 10.09 46.20
C LEU A 308 5.19 8.78 46.92
N ILE A 309 4.76 7.69 46.31
CA ILE A 309 5.13 6.32 46.68
C ILE A 309 6.22 5.84 45.72
N HIS A 310 7.32 5.32 46.26
CA HIS A 310 8.34 4.59 45.50
C HIS A 310 8.15 3.09 45.73
N HIS A 311 7.70 2.38 44.70
CA HIS A 311 7.47 0.94 44.72
C HIS A 311 8.60 0.18 44.03
N SER A 312 9.11 -0.87 44.68
CA SER A 312 10.14 -1.75 44.11
C SER A 312 10.00 -3.17 44.64
N ASP A 313 10.52 -4.14 43.88
CA ASP A 313 10.61 -5.52 44.34
C ASP A 313 11.54 -5.67 45.56
N ALA A 314 11.32 -6.71 46.36
CA ALA A 314 12.05 -6.98 47.60
C ALA A 314 13.54 -7.40 47.44
N GLY A 315 14.19 -6.99 46.34
CA GLY A 315 15.61 -7.22 46.12
C GLY A 315 16.49 -6.55 47.19
N SER A 316 17.65 -7.14 47.49
CA SER A 316 18.53 -6.65 48.58
C SER A 316 19.03 -5.21 48.39
N GLN A 317 19.06 -4.70 47.16
CA GLN A 317 19.34 -3.30 46.84
C GLN A 317 18.20 -2.38 47.31
N TYR A 318 16.96 -2.80 47.09
CA TYR A 318 15.74 -2.05 47.38
C TYR A 318 15.31 -2.13 48.85
N THR A 319 15.81 -3.12 49.59
CA THR A 319 15.65 -3.23 51.05
C THR A 319 16.83 -2.64 51.83
N SER A 320 17.79 -2.00 51.16
CA SER A 320 18.99 -1.46 51.82
C SER A 320 18.67 -0.22 52.65
N PHE A 321 19.32 -0.12 53.82
CA PHE A 321 19.16 1.01 54.75
C PHE A 321 19.43 2.37 54.08
N ARG A 322 20.43 2.42 53.20
CA ARG A 322 20.78 3.65 52.45
C ARG A 322 19.64 4.11 51.54
N LEU A 323 18.91 3.20 50.89
CA LEU A 323 17.77 3.59 50.07
C LEU A 323 16.62 4.10 50.94
N ALA A 324 16.37 3.46 52.08
CA ALA A 324 15.34 3.87 53.03
C ALA A 324 15.61 5.29 53.59
N GLU A 325 16.84 5.57 54.03
CA GLU A 325 17.25 6.92 54.48
C GLU A 325 17.09 7.96 53.38
N HIS A 326 17.46 7.61 52.14
CA HIS A 326 17.38 8.54 51.01
C HIS A 326 15.93 8.88 50.64
N LEU A 327 15.04 7.89 50.63
CA LEU A 327 13.61 8.07 50.40
C LEU A 327 12.98 8.94 51.49
N ASP A 328 13.32 8.71 52.76
CA ASP A 328 12.83 9.51 53.88
C ASP A 328 13.31 10.98 53.79
N ALA A 329 14.60 11.19 53.47
CA ALA A 329 15.17 12.51 53.25
C ALA A 329 14.46 13.27 52.10
N ALA A 330 14.06 12.57 51.05
CA ALA A 330 13.28 13.11 49.92
C ALA A 330 11.77 13.24 50.22
N GLY A 331 11.29 12.75 51.37
CA GLY A 331 9.88 12.74 51.74
C GLY A 331 9.03 11.82 50.89
N ILE A 332 9.59 10.68 50.47
CA ILE A 332 8.97 9.68 49.61
C ILE A 332 8.61 8.45 50.45
N ALA A 333 7.38 7.97 50.32
CA ALA A 333 6.95 6.76 51.00
C ALA A 333 7.49 5.51 50.26
N ALA A 334 8.25 4.67 50.96
CA ALA A 334 8.70 3.39 50.43
C ALA A 334 7.55 2.38 50.44
N SER A 335 7.34 1.70 49.31
CA SER A 335 6.47 0.52 49.19
C SER A 335 7.31 -0.62 48.63
N ILE A 336 7.25 -1.79 49.25
CA ILE A 336 8.00 -2.97 48.82
C ILE A 336 7.00 -4.08 48.52
N GLY A 337 7.10 -4.67 47.32
CA GLY A 337 6.30 -5.83 46.93
C GLY A 337 6.57 -7.03 47.83
N SER A 338 5.60 -7.92 47.99
CA SER A 338 5.78 -9.11 48.83
C SER A 338 6.76 -10.09 48.17
N VAL A 339 7.60 -10.79 48.97
CA VAL A 339 8.57 -11.74 48.44
C VAL A 339 7.84 -12.89 47.73
N GLY A 340 7.96 -12.96 46.40
CA GLY A 340 7.42 -14.06 45.60
C GLY A 340 6.17 -13.75 44.77
N ASP A 341 5.65 -12.52 44.81
CA ASP A 341 4.52 -12.13 43.96
C ASP A 341 5.00 -11.40 42.71
N ALA A 342 5.27 -12.15 41.63
CA ALA A 342 5.72 -11.62 40.33
C ALA A 342 4.71 -10.65 39.67
N TYR A 343 3.54 -10.46 40.29
CA TYR A 343 2.50 -9.56 39.82
C TYR A 343 2.66 -8.12 40.35
N ASP A 344 3.40 -7.91 41.45
CA ASP A 344 3.55 -6.59 42.11
C ASP A 344 4.32 -5.57 41.25
N ASN A 345 5.15 -6.04 40.29
CA ASN A 345 5.97 -5.17 39.44
C ASN A 345 5.77 -5.39 37.94
N ALA A 346 4.56 -5.79 37.53
CA ALA A 346 4.23 -6.11 36.13
C ALA A 346 4.52 -4.96 35.13
N LEU A 347 4.39 -3.70 35.59
CA LEU A 347 4.72 -2.51 34.81
C LEU A 347 6.22 -2.47 34.48
N MET A 348 7.09 -2.72 35.46
CA MET A 348 8.53 -2.75 35.22
C MET A 348 8.94 -3.96 34.40
N GLU A 349 8.38 -5.15 34.65
CA GLU A 349 8.63 -6.31 33.79
C GLU A 349 8.32 -5.97 32.32
N SER A 350 7.20 -5.28 32.08
CA SER A 350 6.82 -4.85 30.74
C SER A 350 7.80 -3.81 30.19
N THR A 351 8.19 -2.81 30.97
CA THR A 351 9.13 -1.75 30.54
C THR A 351 10.50 -2.33 30.21
N ILE A 352 11.05 -3.17 31.08
CA ILE A 352 12.30 -3.90 30.85
C ILE A 352 12.18 -4.81 29.64
N GLY A 353 11.03 -5.48 29.48
CA GLY A 353 10.74 -6.29 28.29
C GLY A 353 10.75 -5.48 26.99
N LEU A 354 10.25 -4.22 27.02
CA LEU A 354 10.35 -3.30 25.88
C LEU A 354 11.80 -2.91 25.64
N PHE A 355 12.49 -2.40 26.65
CA PHE A 355 13.90 -2.02 26.55
C PHE A 355 14.76 -3.15 25.94
N LYS A 356 14.60 -4.37 26.44
CA LYS A 356 15.34 -5.53 25.90
C LYS A 356 14.96 -5.87 24.46
N THR A 357 13.70 -5.72 24.07
CA THR A 357 13.22 -6.12 22.74
C THR A 357 13.45 -5.03 21.69
N GLU A 358 13.30 -3.77 22.07
CA GLU A 358 13.35 -2.60 21.19
C GLU A 358 14.78 -2.08 21.04
N LEU A 359 15.62 -2.16 22.07
CA LEU A 359 16.99 -1.64 22.05
C LEU A 359 18.05 -2.75 22.13
N ILE A 360 18.05 -3.51 23.24
CA ILE A 360 19.22 -4.32 23.58
C ILE A 360 19.42 -5.50 22.63
N LYS A 361 18.37 -6.29 22.34
CA LYS A 361 18.50 -7.45 21.46
C LYS A 361 18.86 -7.06 20.02
N PRO A 362 18.21 -6.07 19.38
CA PRO A 362 18.58 -5.68 18.02
C PRO A 362 19.95 -4.98 17.93
N GLY A 363 20.40 -4.32 19.00
CA GLY A 363 21.68 -3.60 19.04
C GLY A 363 22.91 -4.46 19.38
N GLN A 364 22.75 -5.78 19.57
CA GLN A 364 23.88 -6.66 19.85
C GLN A 364 24.84 -6.79 18.65
N PRO A 365 26.15 -7.01 18.89
CA PRO A 365 26.81 -7.16 20.21
C PRO A 365 27.17 -5.82 20.87
N TRP A 366 27.07 -5.77 22.21
CA TRP A 366 27.48 -4.63 23.03
C TRP A 366 28.91 -4.80 23.55
N ARG A 367 29.74 -3.75 23.48
CA ARG A 367 31.15 -3.84 23.86
C ARG A 367 31.46 -3.27 25.23
N THR A 368 30.89 -2.11 25.57
CA THR A 368 31.25 -1.33 26.76
C THR A 368 30.04 -0.75 27.48
N LEU A 369 30.22 -0.35 28.75
CA LEU A 369 29.25 0.43 29.52
C LEU A 369 28.77 1.67 28.74
N SER A 370 29.70 2.48 28.24
CA SER A 370 29.35 3.74 27.56
C SER A 370 28.49 3.55 26.32
N GLN A 371 28.64 2.43 25.60
CA GLN A 371 27.76 2.12 24.46
C GLN A 371 26.33 1.83 24.92
N VAL A 372 26.16 1.02 25.97
CA VAL A 372 24.86 0.71 26.53
C VAL A 372 24.21 1.96 27.12
N GLU A 373 24.99 2.76 27.84
CA GLU A 373 24.55 4.01 28.45
C GLU A 373 24.05 5.02 27.40
N LEU A 374 24.84 5.32 26.37
CA LEU A 374 24.45 6.24 25.30
C LEU A 374 23.18 5.75 24.57
N ALA A 375 23.15 4.48 24.19
CA ALA A 375 22.00 3.90 23.49
C ALA A 375 20.74 3.89 24.38
N THR A 376 20.91 3.69 25.69
CA THR A 376 19.81 3.77 26.66
C THR A 376 19.29 5.20 26.75
N ALA A 377 20.16 6.20 26.82
CA ALA A 377 19.77 7.60 26.83
C ALA A 377 18.94 7.98 25.58
N GLU A 378 19.43 7.62 24.39
CA GLU A 378 18.73 7.87 23.12
C GLU A 378 17.37 7.16 23.06
N TRP A 379 17.32 5.91 23.52
CA TRP A 379 16.09 5.13 23.55
C TRP A 379 15.08 5.70 24.55
N ILE A 380 15.52 6.17 25.72
CA ILE A 380 14.64 6.79 26.72
C ILE A 380 14.06 8.10 26.18
N ASP A 381 14.88 8.94 25.54
CA ASP A 381 14.39 10.16 24.90
C ASP A 381 13.32 9.85 23.85
N TRP A 382 13.58 8.91 22.95
CA TRP A 382 12.58 8.45 21.98
C TRP A 382 11.35 7.86 22.66
N TYR A 383 11.53 7.02 23.69
CA TYR A 383 10.46 6.38 24.44
C TYR A 383 9.51 7.42 25.07
N CYS A 384 10.07 8.48 25.66
CA CYS A 384 9.31 9.49 26.39
C CYS A 384 8.66 10.52 25.46
N HIS A 385 9.36 10.93 24.39
CA HIS A 385 8.94 12.07 23.57
C HIS A 385 8.29 11.68 22.23
N ARG A 386 8.54 10.48 21.71
CA ARG A 386 8.13 10.08 20.36
C ARG A 386 7.35 8.77 20.31
N ARG A 387 7.63 7.83 21.21
CA ARG A 387 7.05 6.49 21.19
C ARG A 387 5.57 6.51 21.56
N LEU A 388 4.71 6.07 20.64
CA LEU A 388 3.29 5.89 20.92
C LEU A 388 3.09 4.73 21.91
N HIS A 389 2.44 5.04 23.04
CA HIS A 389 2.22 4.09 24.11
C HIS A 389 0.74 3.69 24.22
N GLY A 390 0.46 2.39 24.06
CA GLY A 390 -0.91 1.87 23.91
C GLY A 390 -1.82 2.14 25.11
N GLU A 391 -1.26 2.02 26.32
CA GLU A 391 -1.97 2.17 27.60
C GLU A 391 -2.49 3.58 27.87
N ILE A 392 -1.82 4.59 27.32
CA ILE A 392 -2.14 6.02 27.55
C ILE A 392 -2.77 6.63 26.29
N GLY A 393 -3.50 5.81 25.52
CA GLY A 393 -4.24 6.29 24.34
C GLY A 393 -3.43 6.40 23.05
N HIS A 394 -2.24 5.80 22.97
CA HIS A 394 -1.33 5.89 21.82
C HIS A 394 -0.82 7.31 21.53
N ILE A 395 -0.45 8.02 22.58
CA ILE A 395 0.37 9.24 22.50
C ILE A 395 1.70 9.03 23.26
N PRO A 396 2.71 9.88 23.04
CA PRO A 396 3.96 9.83 23.82
C PRO A 396 3.72 10.11 25.31
N PRO A 397 4.48 9.47 26.22
CA PRO A 397 4.39 9.70 27.67
C PRO A 397 4.43 11.17 28.09
N VAL A 398 5.35 11.95 27.54
CA VAL A 398 5.49 13.38 27.85
C VAL A 398 4.28 14.18 27.36
N GLU A 399 3.72 13.84 26.19
CA GLU A 399 2.51 14.48 25.66
C GLU A 399 1.31 14.18 26.56
N TYR A 400 1.16 12.95 27.03
CA TYR A 400 0.09 12.55 27.95
C TYR A 400 0.15 13.32 29.28
N GLU A 401 1.34 13.41 29.86
CA GLU A 401 1.58 14.17 31.08
C GLU A 401 1.34 15.68 30.88
N THR A 402 1.78 16.24 29.75
CA THR A 402 1.53 17.64 29.39
C THR A 402 0.03 17.94 29.28
N ASN A 403 -0.73 17.05 28.65
CA ASN A 403 -2.18 17.17 28.51
C ASN A 403 -2.89 17.19 29.88
N TYR A 404 -2.41 16.40 30.85
CA TYR A 404 -2.93 16.43 32.22
C TYR A 404 -2.74 17.80 32.85
N TYR A 405 -1.52 18.35 32.82
CA TYR A 405 -1.25 19.67 33.41
C TYR A 405 -2.01 20.80 32.71
N LEU A 406 -2.17 20.73 31.39
CA LEU A 406 -2.99 21.69 30.63
C LEU A 406 -4.48 21.62 31.03
N ALA A 407 -5.02 20.42 31.26
CA ALA A 407 -6.40 20.26 31.70
C ALA A 407 -6.62 20.80 33.12
N THR A 408 -5.68 20.54 34.04
CA THR A 408 -5.74 21.00 35.43
C THR A 408 -5.55 22.51 35.57
N THR A 409 -4.82 23.15 34.64
CA THR A 409 -4.55 24.60 34.66
C THR A 409 -5.70 25.43 34.07
N LYS A 410 -6.64 24.84 33.31
CA LYS A 410 -7.81 25.58 32.83
C LYS A 410 -8.70 25.97 34.03
N PRO A 411 -9.02 27.27 34.22
CA PRO A 411 -9.90 27.67 35.31
C PRO A 411 -11.25 26.98 35.14
N GLN A 412 -11.67 26.22 36.16
CA GLN A 412 -13.04 25.74 36.23
C GLN A 412 -13.93 26.97 36.32
N VAL A 413 -14.62 27.31 35.22
CA VAL A 413 -15.67 28.33 35.23
C VAL A 413 -16.77 27.80 36.14
N THR A 414 -16.74 28.21 37.40
CA THR A 414 -17.81 27.94 38.35
C THR A 414 -18.95 28.87 37.96
N THR A 415 -19.83 28.42 37.07
CA THR A 415 -21.14 29.04 36.90
C THR A 415 -21.88 28.86 38.22
N LYS A 416 -21.84 29.88 39.07
CA LYS A 416 -22.78 30.01 40.18
C LYS A 416 -24.17 30.13 39.56
N ILE A 417 -25.01 29.13 39.80
CA ILE A 417 -26.46 29.19 39.57
C ILE A 417 -27.07 30.08 40.66
#